data_AF-A0A970KZU2-F1
#
_entry.id   AF-A0A970KZU2-F1
#
_cell.length_a   1.000
_cell.length_b   1.000
_cell.length_c   1.000
_cell.angle_alpha   90.00
_cell.angle_beta   90.00
_cell.angle_gamma   90.00
#
_symmetry.space_group_name_H-M   'P 1'
#
loop_
_entity.id
_entity.type
_entity.pdbx_description
1 polymer ?
#
loop_
_entity_poly.entity_id
_entity_poly.type
_entity_poly.pdbx_seq_one_letter_code
_entity_poly.pdbx_strand_id
1 'polypeptide(L)'
;MGVFQKTGGRRSTLVTLVGLAIAYSPSYISVGLRRAGVSIGLQGPPSVLLWNWLAVGMLLLFVTKVEGQGLRSIGLTRPSRDDLRWAVYFWAISTMVSGLLNVVLPPDPNEGLATVVGLPLPVLMALIVTTSTTEEILFRGYPIERISELTGSTGLAVAISMGLFVLPHIRFFGPVWLLYHGVGLVLFYVLYLWRRNLWACMLMHLLGNALLLLPATGIVS
;
A
#
# COMPACT_ATOMS: atom_id res chain seq x y z
N MET A 1 -8.17 -22.57 -13.85
CA MET A 1 -7.21 -21.92 -14.78
C MET A 1 -7.99 -20.97 -15.67
N GLY A 2 -7.93 -19.66 -15.37
CA GLY A 2 -8.64 -18.64 -16.13
C GLY A 2 -7.84 -18.25 -17.37
N VAL A 3 -8.47 -18.43 -18.54
CA VAL A 3 -7.94 -18.07 -19.85
C VAL A 3 -7.61 -16.57 -19.88
N PHE A 4 -6.38 -16.23 -20.23
CA PHE A 4 -5.97 -14.86 -20.56
C PHE A 4 -6.77 -14.39 -21.78
N GLN A 5 -7.86 -13.66 -21.55
CA GLN A 5 -8.46 -12.84 -22.60
C GLN A 5 -7.53 -11.66 -22.87
N LYS A 6 -6.67 -11.80 -23.88
CA LYS A 6 -5.99 -10.68 -24.55
C LYS A 6 -7.03 -9.92 -25.36
N THR A 7 -7.76 -9.00 -24.74
CA THR A 7 -8.59 -8.03 -25.44
C THR A 7 -8.22 -6.62 -25.01
N GLY A 8 -7.18 -6.10 -25.64
CA GLY A 8 -6.75 -4.71 -25.54
C GLY A 8 -5.54 -4.50 -26.43
N GLY A 9 -5.64 -3.57 -27.41
CA GLY A 9 -4.50 -3.18 -28.24
C GLY A 9 -3.29 -2.85 -27.37
N ARG A 10 -2.09 -3.24 -27.83
CA ARG A 10 -0.83 -3.09 -27.09
C ARG A 10 -0.72 -1.62 -26.63
N ARG A 11 -0.90 -1.36 -25.33
CA ARG A 11 -0.80 0.01 -24.80
C ARG A 11 0.61 0.52 -25.06
N SER A 12 0.73 1.79 -25.45
CA SER A 12 2.04 2.41 -25.61
C SER A 12 2.81 2.30 -24.30
N THR A 13 4.04 1.76 -24.36
CA THR A 13 4.96 1.67 -23.23
C THR A 13 5.08 3.01 -22.49
N LEU A 14 5.09 4.12 -23.22
CA LEU A 14 5.16 5.46 -22.66
C LEU A 14 3.97 5.76 -21.74
N VAL A 15 2.75 5.40 -22.13
CA VAL A 15 1.54 5.64 -21.31
C VAL A 15 1.63 4.87 -20.00
N THR A 16 2.06 3.61 -20.05
CA THR A 16 2.29 2.80 -18.85
C THR A 16 3.37 3.40 -17.95
N LEU A 17 4.50 3.85 -18.52
CA LEU A 17 5.58 4.48 -17.75
C LEU A 17 5.14 5.78 -17.07
N VAL A 18 4.33 6.61 -17.76
CA VAL A 18 3.77 7.83 -17.17
C VAL A 18 2.85 7.52 -15.99
N GLY A 19 1.94 6.55 -16.13
CA GLY A 19 1.07 6.21 -15.01
C GLY A 19 1.81 5.57 -13.84
N LEU A 20 2.87 4.78 -14.10
CA LEU A 20 3.76 4.28 -13.03
C LEU A 20 4.49 5.42 -12.32
N ALA A 21 4.94 6.44 -13.07
CA ALA A 21 5.51 7.64 -12.48
C ALA A 21 4.48 8.34 -11.57
N ILE A 22 3.24 8.55 -12.04
CA ILE A 22 2.16 9.13 -11.22
C ILE A 22 1.95 8.30 -9.94
N ALA A 23 1.87 6.97 -10.05
CA ALA A 23 1.64 6.08 -8.92
C ALA A 23 2.74 6.20 -7.85
N TYR A 24 4.01 6.31 -8.25
CA TYR A 24 5.14 6.42 -7.33
C TYR A 24 5.54 7.86 -6.99
N SER A 25 4.79 8.86 -7.47
CA SER A 25 5.08 10.27 -7.26
C SER A 25 5.24 10.71 -5.79
N PRO A 26 4.52 10.16 -4.79
CA PRO A 26 4.74 10.52 -3.39
C PRO A 26 6.17 10.26 -2.92
N SER A 27 6.81 9.21 -3.46
CA SER A 27 8.16 8.76 -3.07
C SER A 27 9.28 9.67 -3.57
N TYR A 28 9.06 10.45 -4.64
CA TYR A 28 10.11 11.29 -5.23
C TYR A 28 9.76 12.78 -5.31
N ILE A 29 8.51 13.18 -5.58
CA ILE A 29 8.13 14.60 -5.66
C ILE A 29 8.22 15.25 -4.28
N SER A 30 7.61 14.64 -3.26
CA SER A 30 7.62 15.19 -1.90
C SER A 30 9.04 15.31 -1.35
N VAL A 31 9.89 14.32 -1.64
CA VAL A 31 11.31 14.30 -1.25
C VAL A 31 12.11 15.37 -2.00
N GLY A 32 11.88 15.51 -3.31
CA GLY A 32 12.54 16.51 -4.15
C GLY A 32 12.23 17.94 -3.71
N LEU A 33 10.96 18.26 -3.46
CA LEU A 33 10.54 19.57 -2.96
C LEU A 33 11.19 19.90 -1.62
N ARG A 34 11.20 18.96 -0.66
CA ARG A 34 11.89 19.15 0.63
C ARG A 34 13.38 19.42 0.45
N ARG A 35 14.06 18.71 -0.45
CA ARG A 35 15.48 18.93 -0.77
C ARG A 35 15.74 20.29 -1.41
N ALA A 36 14.77 20.82 -2.16
CA ALA A 36 14.82 22.15 -2.73
C ALA A 36 14.45 23.27 -1.73
N GLY A 37 14.24 22.95 -0.45
CA GLY A 37 13.83 23.92 0.57
C GLY A 37 12.36 24.33 0.48
N VAL A 38 11.55 23.63 -0.33
CA VAL A 38 10.12 23.90 -0.52
C VAL A 38 9.30 22.97 0.37
N SER A 39 8.69 23.53 1.41
CA SER A 39 7.76 22.81 2.30
C SER A 39 6.31 23.09 1.91
N ILE A 40 5.64 22.10 1.32
CA ILE A 40 4.21 22.16 1.00
C ILE A 40 3.47 21.13 1.86
N GLY A 41 2.45 21.60 2.58
CA GLY A 41 1.59 20.76 3.42
C GLY A 41 2.24 20.31 4.72
N LEU A 42 1.77 19.18 5.25
CA LEU A 42 2.25 18.60 6.50
C LEU A 42 3.63 17.96 6.33
N GLN A 43 4.41 17.93 7.41
CA GLN A 43 5.72 17.30 7.46
C GLN A 43 5.67 15.94 8.19
N GLY A 44 6.73 15.13 8.04
CA GLY A 44 6.80 13.81 8.67
C GLY A 44 5.76 12.82 8.14
N PRO A 45 5.35 11.81 8.93
CA PRO A 45 4.34 10.84 8.52
C PRO A 45 3.02 11.47 8.05
N PRO A 46 2.48 12.54 8.68
CA PRO A 46 1.26 13.19 8.20
C PRO A 46 1.33 13.76 6.77
N SER A 47 2.52 13.93 6.17
CA SER A 47 2.66 14.37 4.78
C SER A 47 1.95 13.45 3.77
N VAL A 48 1.80 12.16 4.09
CA VAL A 48 1.13 11.19 3.20
C VAL A 48 -0.36 11.51 3.01
N LEU A 49 -0.99 12.23 3.96
CA LEU A 49 -2.38 12.68 3.87
C LEU A 49 -2.64 13.53 2.63
N LEU A 50 -1.65 14.35 2.24
CA LEU A 50 -1.75 15.16 1.04
C LEU A 50 -1.25 14.39 -0.19
N TRP A 51 -0.01 13.91 -0.13
CA TRP A 51 0.69 13.42 -1.32
C TRP A 51 0.08 12.14 -1.89
N ASN A 52 -0.37 11.21 -1.03
CA ASN A 52 -0.95 9.96 -1.52
C ASN A 52 -2.33 10.18 -2.16
N TRP A 53 -3.17 11.03 -1.55
CA TRP A 53 -4.49 11.34 -2.13
C TRP A 53 -4.38 12.12 -3.43
N LEU A 54 -3.43 13.04 -3.55
CA LEU A 54 -3.12 13.69 -4.83
C LEU A 54 -2.68 12.68 -5.89
N ALA A 55 -1.75 11.77 -5.55
CA ALA A 55 -1.30 10.74 -6.47
C ALA A 55 -2.42 9.80 -6.90
N VAL A 56 -3.26 9.34 -5.97
CA VAL A 56 -4.43 8.51 -6.27
C VAL A 56 -5.42 9.27 -7.16
N GLY A 57 -5.77 10.52 -6.83
CA GLY A 57 -6.68 11.32 -7.64
C GLY A 57 -6.17 11.48 -9.09
N MET A 58 -4.90 11.85 -9.25
CA MET A 58 -4.25 11.95 -10.56
C MET A 58 -4.24 10.60 -11.28
N LEU A 59 -3.95 9.51 -10.58
CA LEU A 59 -3.87 8.17 -11.17
C LEU A 59 -5.24 7.66 -11.62
N LEU A 60 -6.29 7.86 -10.83
CA LEU A 60 -7.65 7.47 -11.21
C LEU A 60 -8.14 8.28 -12.41
N LEU A 61 -7.84 9.58 -12.46
CA LEU A 61 -8.09 10.41 -13.64
C LEU A 61 -7.28 9.91 -14.85
N PHE A 62 -6.01 9.56 -14.66
CA PHE A 62 -5.15 9.02 -15.72
C PHE A 62 -5.70 7.70 -16.28
N VAL A 63 -6.06 6.74 -15.43
CA VAL A 63 -6.65 5.45 -15.83
C VAL A 63 -7.94 5.65 -16.62
N THR A 64 -8.83 6.54 -16.16
CA THR A 64 -10.15 6.72 -16.78
C THR A 64 -10.13 7.61 -18.02
N LYS A 65 -9.28 8.63 -18.06
CA LYS A 65 -9.26 9.64 -19.13
C LYS A 65 -8.15 9.43 -20.16
N VAL A 66 -6.99 8.93 -19.74
CA VAL A 66 -5.82 8.74 -20.63
C VAL A 66 -5.72 7.28 -21.08
N GLU A 67 -5.83 6.31 -20.16
CA GLU A 67 -5.82 4.89 -20.54
C GLU A 67 -7.16 4.42 -21.12
N GLY A 68 -8.24 5.19 -20.89
CA GLY A 68 -9.59 4.84 -21.32
C GLY A 68 -10.13 3.56 -20.66
N GLN A 69 -9.60 3.19 -19.49
CA GLN A 69 -9.94 1.95 -18.80
C GLN A 69 -10.92 2.20 -17.65
N GLY A 70 -11.72 1.18 -17.32
CA GLY A 70 -12.49 1.16 -16.09
C GLY A 70 -11.59 0.92 -14.87
N LEU A 71 -12.03 1.39 -13.69
CA LEU A 71 -11.31 1.19 -12.42
C LEU A 71 -11.19 -0.30 -12.03
N ARG A 72 -12.04 -1.17 -12.59
CA ARG A 72 -11.89 -2.63 -12.46
C ARG A 72 -10.56 -3.14 -13.01
N SER A 73 -9.93 -2.44 -13.95
CA SER A 73 -8.62 -2.79 -14.52
C SER A 73 -7.46 -2.69 -13.54
N ILE A 74 -7.69 -2.09 -12.36
CA ILE A 74 -6.72 -1.98 -11.27
C ILE A 74 -7.25 -2.64 -9.98
N GLY A 75 -8.23 -3.54 -10.10
CA GLY A 75 -8.78 -4.28 -8.97
C GLY A 75 -9.82 -3.54 -8.11
N LEU A 76 -10.24 -2.31 -8.48
CA LEU A 76 -11.39 -1.64 -7.84
C LEU A 76 -12.70 -2.27 -8.35
N THR A 77 -13.05 -3.40 -7.77
CA THR A 77 -14.26 -4.19 -8.08
C THR A 77 -15.11 -4.35 -6.82
N ARG A 78 -16.44 -4.43 -6.95
CA ARG A 78 -17.32 -4.61 -5.79
C ARG A 78 -16.94 -5.93 -5.06
N PRO A 79 -16.63 -5.91 -3.75
CA PRO A 79 -16.21 -7.10 -3.04
C PRO A 79 -17.37 -8.07 -2.80
N SER A 80 -17.09 -9.35 -2.93
CA SER A 80 -17.93 -10.46 -2.47
C SER A 80 -17.70 -10.73 -0.97
N ARG A 81 -18.60 -11.50 -0.35
CA ARG A 81 -18.43 -11.93 1.05
C ARG A 81 -17.14 -12.74 1.24
N ASP A 82 -16.76 -13.54 0.25
CA ASP A 82 -15.53 -14.33 0.32
C ASP A 82 -14.28 -13.46 0.27
N ASP A 83 -14.29 -12.38 -0.52
CA ASP A 83 -13.17 -11.42 -0.55
C ASP A 83 -12.92 -10.82 0.83
N LEU A 84 -13.99 -10.39 1.49
CA LEU A 84 -13.92 -9.80 2.83
C LEU A 84 -13.53 -10.83 3.88
N ARG A 85 -14.04 -12.06 3.78
CA ARG A 85 -13.67 -13.14 4.71
C ARG A 85 -12.18 -13.48 4.61
N TRP A 86 -11.63 -13.58 3.39
CA TRP A 86 -10.20 -13.84 3.20
C TRP A 86 -9.33 -12.69 3.69
N ALA A 87 -9.77 -11.43 3.53
CA ALA A 87 -9.08 -10.28 4.12
C ALA A 87 -8.95 -10.41 5.64
N VAL A 88 -10.03 -10.80 6.32
CA VAL A 88 -10.03 -11.01 7.79
C VAL A 88 -9.13 -12.19 8.18
N TYR A 89 -9.17 -13.31 7.46
CA TYR A 89 -8.29 -14.45 7.75
C TYR A 89 -6.82 -14.10 7.59
N PHE A 90 -6.46 -13.39 6.52
CA PHE A 90 -5.06 -13.02 6.28
C PHE A 90 -4.57 -11.97 7.27
N TRP A 91 -5.44 -11.03 7.65
CA TRP A 91 -5.17 -10.12 8.78
C TRP A 91 -4.91 -10.90 10.07
N ALA A 92 -5.81 -11.82 10.44
CA ALA A 92 -5.67 -12.60 11.67
C ALA A 92 -4.38 -13.43 11.70
N ILE A 93 -4.02 -14.09 10.58
CA ILE A 93 -2.76 -14.83 10.46
C ILE A 93 -1.57 -13.90 10.60
N SER A 94 -1.57 -12.76 9.91
CA SER A 94 -0.50 -11.76 9.98
C SER A 94 -0.31 -11.26 11.42
N THR A 95 -1.40 -10.88 12.08
CA THR A 95 -1.39 -10.37 13.46
C THR A 95 -0.95 -11.44 14.45
N MET A 96 -1.41 -12.69 14.29
CA MET A 96 -0.99 -13.81 15.13
C MET A 96 0.52 -14.04 15.02
N VAL A 97 1.08 -14.10 13.81
CA VAL A 97 2.52 -14.29 13.61
C VAL A 97 3.32 -13.12 14.19
N SER A 98 2.90 -11.88 13.91
CA SER A 98 3.55 -10.69 14.44
C SER A 98 3.49 -10.65 15.97
N GLY A 99 2.34 -10.97 16.57
CA GLY A 99 2.16 -11.02 18.01
C GLY A 99 3.01 -12.10 18.68
N LEU A 100 3.06 -13.31 18.12
CA LEU A 100 3.95 -14.37 18.60
C LEU A 100 5.42 -13.95 18.55
N LEU A 101 5.85 -13.30 17.47
CA LEU A 101 7.20 -12.76 17.36
C LEU A 101 7.48 -11.68 18.41
N ASN A 102 6.53 -10.78 18.67
CA ASN A 102 6.69 -9.76 19.73
C ASN A 102 6.80 -10.38 21.13
N VAL A 103 6.19 -11.54 21.38
CA VAL A 103 6.33 -12.25 22.66
C VAL A 103 7.65 -13.00 22.77
N VAL A 104 8.04 -13.74 21.71
CA VAL A 104 9.24 -14.60 21.72
C VAL A 104 10.53 -13.80 21.53
N LEU A 105 10.46 -12.74 20.75
CA LEU A 105 11.56 -11.85 20.44
C LEU A 105 11.06 -10.39 20.51
N PRO A 106 10.93 -9.81 21.70
CA PRO A 106 10.48 -8.42 21.85
C PRO A 106 11.40 -7.47 21.08
N PRO A 107 10.87 -6.57 20.24
CA PRO A 107 11.68 -5.62 19.50
C PRO A 107 12.25 -4.54 20.42
N ASP A 108 13.43 -4.03 20.08
CA ASP A 108 13.95 -2.79 20.66
C ASP A 108 13.01 -1.60 20.36
N PRO A 109 13.04 -0.54 21.19
CA PRO A 109 12.29 0.69 20.92
C PRO A 109 12.53 1.21 19.50
N ASN A 110 11.44 1.52 18.79
CA ASN A 110 11.48 1.96 17.40
C ASN A 110 11.03 3.42 17.28
N GLU A 111 11.96 4.33 16.98
CA GLU A 111 11.67 5.77 16.86
C GLU A 111 10.62 6.09 15.79
N GLY A 112 10.62 5.36 14.67
CA GLY A 112 9.64 5.52 13.60
C GLY A 112 8.23 5.17 14.08
N LEU A 113 8.08 4.04 14.78
CA LEU A 113 6.81 3.64 15.40
C LEU A 113 6.37 4.63 16.47
N ALA A 114 7.28 5.05 17.37
CA ALA A 114 7.00 6.04 18.40
C ALA A 114 6.52 7.38 17.80
N THR A 115 7.13 7.81 16.69
CA THR A 115 6.72 9.02 15.96
C THR A 115 5.29 8.92 15.42
N VAL A 116 4.87 7.75 14.93
CA VAL A 116 3.52 7.53 14.39
C VAL A 116 2.49 7.41 15.51
N VAL A 117 2.78 6.60 16.53
CA VAL A 117 1.88 6.37 17.68
C VAL A 117 1.71 7.65 18.51
N GLY A 118 2.72 8.52 18.56
CA GLY A 118 2.66 9.82 19.23
C GLY A 118 1.90 10.92 18.47
N LEU A 119 1.32 10.64 17.30
CA LEU A 119 0.51 11.62 16.57
C LEU A 119 -0.81 11.91 17.32
N PRO A 120 -1.37 13.13 17.19
CA PRO A 120 -2.73 13.39 17.68
C PRO A 120 -3.72 12.36 17.11
N LEU A 121 -4.58 11.81 17.97
CA LEU A 121 -5.48 10.70 17.60
C LEU A 121 -6.27 10.94 16.30
N PRO A 122 -6.83 12.13 16.02
CA PRO A 122 -7.49 12.40 14.73
C PRO A 122 -6.55 12.30 13.52
N VAL A 123 -5.30 12.74 13.67
CA VAL A 123 -4.27 12.65 12.64
C VAL A 123 -3.87 11.19 12.42
N LEU A 124 -3.69 10.41 13.49
CA LEU A 124 -3.40 8.99 13.41
C LEU A 124 -4.52 8.21 12.71
N MET A 125 -5.79 8.47 13.05
CA MET A 125 -6.93 7.84 12.39
C MET A 125 -6.98 8.21 10.90
N ALA A 126 -6.77 9.48 10.55
CA ALA A 126 -6.70 9.93 9.16
C ALA A 126 -5.54 9.24 8.40
N LEU A 127 -4.40 9.07 9.07
CA LEU A 127 -3.23 8.38 8.54
C LEU A 127 -3.57 6.91 8.23
N ILE A 128 -4.15 6.19 9.19
CA ILE A 128 -4.56 4.79 9.08
C ILE A 128 -5.48 4.58 7.87
N VAL A 129 -6.52 5.40 7.73
CA VAL A 129 -7.47 5.31 6.59
C VAL A 129 -6.77 5.67 5.28
N THR A 130 -5.93 6.69 5.29
CA THR A 130 -5.22 7.12 4.07
C THR A 130 -4.26 6.06 3.59
N THR A 131 -3.38 5.53 4.43
CA THR A 131 -2.39 4.52 4.01
C THR A 131 -3.06 3.22 3.60
N SER A 132 -4.03 2.74 4.39
CA SER A 132 -4.78 1.51 4.06
C SER A 132 -5.60 1.59 2.77
N THR A 133 -5.93 2.79 2.30
CA THR A 133 -6.65 2.98 1.03
C THR A 133 -5.69 3.25 -0.12
N THR A 134 -4.86 4.28 0.04
CA THR A 134 -4.07 4.82 -1.06
C THR A 134 -2.91 3.90 -1.44
N GLU A 135 -2.26 3.26 -0.47
CA GLU A 135 -1.11 2.39 -0.76
C GLU A 135 -1.54 1.13 -1.52
N GLU A 136 -2.77 0.65 -1.30
CA GLU A 136 -3.30 -0.49 -2.06
C GLU A 136 -3.47 -0.16 -3.55
N ILE A 137 -3.92 1.05 -3.86
CA ILE A 137 -4.03 1.53 -5.25
C ILE A 137 -2.63 1.75 -5.85
N LEU A 138 -1.74 2.42 -5.10
CA LEU A 138 -0.45 2.90 -5.58
C LEU A 138 0.64 1.83 -5.66
N PHE A 139 0.50 0.70 -4.94
CA PHE A 139 1.50 -0.37 -4.89
C PHE A 139 0.96 -1.77 -5.21
N ARG A 140 -0.35 -1.97 -5.29
CA ARG A 140 -0.93 -3.26 -5.72
C ARG A 140 -1.70 -3.07 -7.00
N GLY A 141 -2.84 -2.38 -6.91
CA GLY A 141 -3.81 -2.24 -7.99
C GLY A 141 -3.21 -1.79 -9.32
N TYR A 142 -2.68 -0.57 -9.36
CA TYR A 142 -2.16 -0.04 -10.62
C TYR A 142 -0.83 -0.70 -11.02
N PRO A 143 0.24 -0.74 -10.19
CA PRO A 143 1.53 -1.18 -10.71
C PRO A 143 1.60 -2.66 -11.05
N ILE A 144 0.94 -3.54 -10.28
CA ILE A 144 0.99 -4.98 -10.57
C ILE A 144 0.36 -5.24 -11.93
N GLU A 145 -0.82 -4.69 -12.20
CA GLU A 145 -1.50 -4.89 -13.49
C GLU A 145 -0.68 -4.31 -14.65
N ARG A 146 -0.16 -3.08 -14.50
CA ARG A 146 0.55 -2.41 -15.59
C ARG A 146 1.95 -2.95 -15.87
N ILE A 147 2.69 -3.33 -14.84
CA ILE A 147 4.01 -3.97 -15.03
C ILE A 147 3.80 -5.38 -15.59
N SER A 148 2.75 -6.09 -15.19
CA SER A 148 2.42 -7.41 -15.77
C SER A 148 2.07 -7.31 -17.25
N GLU A 149 1.27 -6.31 -17.64
CA GLU A 149 0.95 -6.01 -19.04
C GLU A 149 2.20 -5.67 -19.86
N LEU A 150 3.10 -4.86 -19.29
CA LEU A 150 4.31 -4.40 -19.98
C LEU A 150 5.36 -5.50 -20.15
N THR A 151 5.56 -6.33 -19.13
CA THR A 151 6.65 -7.32 -19.07
C THR A 151 6.20 -8.73 -19.42
N GLY A 152 4.90 -9.01 -19.39
CA GLY A 152 4.35 -10.36 -19.49
C GLY A 152 4.59 -11.23 -18.24
N SER A 153 5.12 -10.67 -17.14
CA SER A 153 5.49 -11.40 -15.93
C SER A 153 4.86 -10.81 -14.67
N THR A 154 3.87 -11.51 -14.12
CA THR A 154 3.25 -11.15 -12.84
C THR A 154 4.24 -11.22 -11.67
N GLY A 155 5.14 -12.20 -11.69
CA GLY A 155 6.17 -12.34 -10.65
C GLY A 155 7.11 -11.14 -10.61
N LEU A 156 7.54 -10.65 -11.78
CA LEU A 156 8.36 -9.44 -11.88
C LEU A 156 7.60 -8.20 -11.41
N ALA A 157 6.32 -8.08 -11.79
CA ALA A 157 5.47 -6.97 -11.35
C ALA A 157 5.31 -6.91 -9.83
N VAL A 158 5.09 -8.06 -9.19
CA VAL A 158 5.02 -8.20 -7.73
C VAL A 158 6.35 -7.84 -7.09
N ALA A 159 7.47 -8.38 -7.59
CA ALA A 159 8.79 -8.11 -7.03
C ALA A 159 9.15 -6.63 -7.08
N ILE A 160 8.93 -5.96 -8.22
CA ILE A 160 9.20 -4.52 -8.36
C ILE A 160 8.31 -3.71 -7.43
N SER A 161 7.00 -3.97 -7.43
CA SER A 161 6.05 -3.18 -6.66
C SER A 161 6.24 -3.38 -5.15
N MET A 162 6.50 -4.61 -4.72
CA MET A 162 6.80 -4.95 -3.32
C MET A 162 8.12 -4.33 -2.87
N GLY A 163 9.16 -4.37 -3.71
CA GLY A 163 10.43 -3.71 -3.39
C GLY A 163 10.29 -2.19 -3.19
N LEU A 164 9.54 -1.54 -4.08
CA LEU A 164 9.26 -0.10 -3.98
C LEU A 164 8.39 0.26 -2.77
N PHE A 165 7.50 -0.63 -2.36
CA PHE A 165 6.70 -0.48 -1.14
C PHE A 165 7.54 -0.62 0.14
N VAL A 166 8.42 -1.61 0.18
CA VAL A 166 9.20 -1.95 1.38
C VAL A 166 10.30 -0.93 1.65
N LEU A 167 10.92 -0.36 0.62
CA LEU A 167 12.06 0.55 0.78
C LEU A 167 11.80 1.74 1.73
N PRO A 168 10.70 2.51 1.62
CA PRO A 168 10.42 3.58 2.57
C PRO A 168 10.16 3.05 3.99
N HIS A 169 9.59 1.84 4.14
CA HIS A 169 9.37 1.21 5.44
C HIS A 169 10.69 0.84 6.12
N ILE A 170 11.63 0.23 5.39
CA ILE A 170 12.97 -0.05 5.93
C ILE A 170 13.67 1.25 6.33
N ARG A 171 13.55 2.30 5.50
CA ARG A 171 14.18 3.59 5.80
C ARG A 171 13.61 4.26 7.05
N PHE A 172 12.30 4.12 7.29
CA PHE A 172 11.61 4.81 8.37
C PHE A 172 11.53 4.00 9.67
N PHE A 173 11.28 2.69 9.58
CA PHE A 173 11.16 1.78 10.72
C PHE A 173 12.38 0.89 10.94
N GLY A 174 13.39 0.95 10.07
CA GLY A 174 14.56 0.06 10.11
C GLY A 174 14.28 -1.32 9.49
N PRO A 175 15.33 -2.10 9.18
CA PRO A 175 15.20 -3.40 8.52
C PRO A 175 14.51 -4.46 9.39
N VAL A 176 14.61 -4.34 10.71
CA VAL A 176 13.95 -5.23 11.69
C VAL A 176 12.43 -5.23 11.52
N TRP A 177 11.84 -4.17 10.95
CA TRP A 177 10.43 -4.11 10.59
C TRP A 177 9.98 -5.31 9.73
N LEU A 178 10.84 -5.80 8.84
CA LEU A 178 10.54 -6.97 8.00
C LEU A 178 10.37 -8.26 8.80
N LEU A 179 11.04 -8.40 9.94
CA LEU A 179 10.89 -9.59 10.78
C LEU A 179 9.45 -9.69 11.32
N TYR A 180 8.90 -8.58 11.80
CA TYR A 180 7.57 -8.54 12.43
C TYR A 180 6.42 -8.36 11.44
N HIS A 181 6.67 -7.73 10.29
CA HIS A 181 5.63 -7.39 9.31
C HIS A 181 5.79 -8.12 7.96
N GLY A 182 6.88 -8.85 7.74
CA GLY A 182 7.18 -9.50 6.46
C GLY A 182 6.15 -10.55 6.03
N VAL A 183 5.57 -11.30 6.98
CA VAL A 183 4.47 -12.23 6.67
C VAL A 183 3.24 -11.48 6.20
N GLY A 184 2.84 -10.43 6.92
CA GLY A 184 1.72 -9.57 6.52
C GLY A 184 1.93 -8.92 5.15
N LEU A 185 3.14 -8.41 4.91
CA LEU A 185 3.57 -7.89 3.61
C LEU A 185 3.30 -8.90 2.49
N VAL A 186 3.81 -10.12 2.60
CA VAL A 186 3.61 -11.15 1.58
C VAL A 186 2.13 -11.49 1.42
N LEU A 187 1.39 -11.60 2.52
CA LEU A 187 -0.04 -11.89 2.49
C LEU A 187 -0.86 -10.81 1.77
N PHE A 188 -0.50 -9.53 1.83
CA PHE A 188 -1.16 -8.48 1.04
C PHE A 188 -1.05 -8.77 -0.47
N TYR A 189 0.14 -9.11 -0.95
CA TYR A 189 0.35 -9.40 -2.37
C TYR A 189 -0.33 -10.71 -2.77
N VAL A 190 -0.30 -11.74 -1.93
CA VAL A 190 -1.03 -12.99 -2.17
C VAL A 190 -2.54 -12.73 -2.24
N LEU A 191 -3.10 -11.96 -1.31
CA LEU A 191 -4.52 -11.62 -1.30
C LEU A 191 -4.92 -10.88 -2.58
N TYR A 192 -4.12 -9.90 -3.00
CA TYR A 192 -4.37 -9.17 -4.23
C TYR A 192 -4.33 -10.08 -5.45
N LEU A 193 -3.29 -10.90 -5.61
CA LEU A 193 -3.15 -11.78 -6.76
C LEU A 193 -4.27 -12.84 -6.83
N TRP A 194 -4.71 -13.33 -5.68
CA TRP A 194 -5.75 -14.34 -5.59
C TRP A 194 -7.14 -13.76 -5.85
N ARG A 195 -7.48 -12.66 -5.17
CA ARG A 195 -8.85 -12.12 -5.20
C ARG A 195 -9.06 -11.04 -6.25
N ARG A 196 -7.97 -10.39 -6.70
CA ARG A 196 -7.97 -9.20 -7.57
C ARG A 196 -9.01 -8.16 -7.16
N ASN A 197 -9.09 -7.95 -5.85
CA ASN A 197 -10.04 -7.05 -5.23
C ASN A 197 -9.30 -6.15 -4.25
N LEU A 198 -9.23 -4.86 -4.57
CA LEU A 198 -8.55 -3.90 -3.71
C LEU A 198 -9.30 -3.64 -2.40
N TRP A 199 -10.63 -3.71 -2.36
CA TRP A 199 -11.36 -3.51 -1.10
C TRP A 199 -11.02 -4.59 -0.07
N ALA A 200 -10.74 -5.83 -0.50
CA ALA A 200 -10.23 -6.87 0.38
C ALA A 200 -8.84 -6.50 0.95
N CYS A 201 -7.95 -6.00 0.09
CA CYS A 201 -6.61 -5.59 0.51
C CYS A 201 -6.68 -4.38 1.46
N MET A 202 -7.52 -3.40 1.14
CA MET A 202 -7.78 -2.21 1.96
C MET A 202 -8.35 -2.60 3.32
N LEU A 203 -9.28 -3.56 3.38
CA LEU A 203 -9.82 -4.05 4.65
C LEU A 203 -8.74 -4.73 5.48
N MET A 204 -7.96 -5.66 4.90
CA MET A 204 -6.86 -6.32 5.61
C MET A 204 -5.87 -5.28 6.16
N HIS A 205 -5.55 -4.26 5.36
CA HIS A 205 -4.59 -3.22 5.72
C HIS A 205 -5.16 -2.31 6.80
N LEU A 206 -6.41 -1.89 6.67
CA LEU A 206 -7.11 -1.08 7.66
C LEU A 206 -7.14 -1.78 9.02
N LEU A 207 -7.50 -3.07 9.05
CA LEU A 207 -7.51 -3.86 10.28
C LEU A 207 -6.11 -3.99 10.89
N GLY A 208 -5.07 -4.13 10.06
CA GLY A 208 -3.68 -4.16 10.53
C GLY A 208 -3.26 -2.84 11.15
N ASN A 209 -3.49 -1.72 10.45
CA ASN A 209 -3.12 -0.38 10.91
C ASN A 209 -3.96 0.09 12.10
N ALA A 210 -5.21 -0.37 12.24
CA ALA A 210 -6.06 -0.06 13.39
C ALA A 210 -5.45 -0.54 14.71
N LEU A 211 -4.56 -1.54 14.70
CA LEU A 211 -3.84 -1.99 15.90
C LEU A 211 -2.89 -0.93 16.45
N LEU A 212 -2.47 0.06 15.66
CA LEU A 212 -1.69 1.21 16.14
C LEU A 212 -2.45 2.07 17.16
N LEU A 213 -3.79 2.01 17.16
CA LEU A 213 -4.61 2.74 18.11
C LEU A 213 -4.47 2.20 19.54
N LEU A 214 -4.09 0.93 19.70
CA LEU A 214 -3.95 0.27 21.00
C LEU A 214 -2.86 0.94 21.87
N PRO A 215 -1.60 1.06 21.41
CA PRO A 215 -0.59 1.81 22.16
C PRO A 215 -0.86 3.33 22.16
N ALA A 216 -1.46 3.88 21.10
CA ALA A 216 -1.72 5.33 21.01
C ALA A 216 -2.76 5.84 22.04
N THR A 217 -3.66 4.96 22.49
CA THR A 217 -4.69 5.29 23.49
C THR A 217 -4.30 4.88 24.91
N GLY A 218 -3.14 4.25 25.09
CA GLY A 218 -2.68 3.73 26.38
C GLY A 218 -3.48 2.53 26.90
N ILE A 219 -4.29 1.88 26.04
CA ILE A 219 -5.08 0.69 26.39
C ILE A 219 -4.15 -0.51 26.66
N VAL A 220 -3.00 -0.55 26.00
CA VAL A 220 -1.93 -1.51 26.23
C VAL A 220 -0.59 -0.76 26.14
N SER A 221 0.21 -0.90 27.18
CA SER A 221 1.56 -0.33 27.32
C SER A 221 2.58 -1.46 27.40
#